data_AF-A0A839QQ01-F1
#
_entry.id   AF-A0A839QQ01-F1
#
_cell.length_a   1.000
_cell.length_b   1.000
_cell.length_c   1.000
_cell.angle_alpha   90.00
_cell.angle_beta   90.00
_cell.angle_gamma   90.00
#
_symmetry.space_group_name_H-M   'P 1'
#
loop_
_entity.id
_entity.type
_entity.pdbx_description
1 polymer ?
#
loop_
_entity_poly.entity_id
_entity_poly.type
_entity_poly.pdbx_seq_one_letter_code
_entity_poly.pdbx_strand_id
1 'polypeptide(L)' 'MTLSRFSELTGISVVNLSVLKHSRAQAIRYSTLLLICDALGCEGGAASRGHEVADAGLDSLKRP' A
#
# COMPACT_ATOMS: atom_id res chain seq x y z
N MET A 1 -14.43 4.97 -1.17
CA MET A 1 -13.71 4.09 -0.23
C MET A 1 -13.25 4.90 0.99
N THR A 2 -13.34 4.38 2.22
CA THR A 2 -12.88 5.07 3.45
C THR A 2 -11.41 4.78 3.76
N LEU A 3 -10.71 5.69 4.45
CA LEU A 3 -9.30 5.50 4.82
C LEU A 3 -9.07 4.29 5.73
N SER A 4 -9.98 4.03 6.67
CA SER A 4 -9.88 2.85 7.54
C SER A 4 -9.95 1.55 6.75
N ARG A 5 -10.86 1.46 5.77
CA ARG A 5 -10.94 0.29 4.89
C ARG A 5 -9.72 0.18 3.96
N PHE A 6 -9.12 1.30 3.56
CA PHE A 6 -7.88 1.27 2.76
C PHE A 6 -6.68 0.83 3.59
N SER A 7 -6.68 1.19 4.87
CA SER A 7 -5.70 0.71 5.84
C SER A 7 -5.80 -0.81 6.03
N GLU A 8 -7.01 -1.35 6.17
CA GLU A 8 -7.26 -2.80 6.25
C GLU A 8 -6.80 -3.55 4.99
N LEU A 9 -7.01 -2.98 3.80
CA LEU A 9 -6.63 -3.61 2.53
C LEU A 9 -5.14 -3.55 2.21
N THR A 10 -4.45 -2.48 2.62
CA THR A 10 -3.02 -2.26 2.28
C THR A 10 -2.05 -2.56 3.41
N GLY A 11 -2.54 -2.73 4.64
CA GLY A 11 -1.71 -2.84 5.85
C GLY A 11 -0.99 -1.54 6.23
N ILE A 12 -1.27 -0.42 5.56
CA ILE A 12 -0.68 0.89 5.86
C ILE A 12 -1.54 1.60 6.89
N SER A 13 -0.95 2.17 7.94
CA SER A 13 -1.72 2.87 8.99
C SER A 13 -2.51 4.06 8.43
N VAL A 14 -3.69 4.31 9.00
CA VAL A 14 -4.54 5.47 8.65
C VAL A 14 -3.78 6.79 8.76
N VAL A 15 -2.86 6.91 9.72
CA VAL A 15 -2.01 8.09 9.91
C VAL A 15 -1.09 8.30 8.69
N ASN A 16 -0.37 7.26 8.26
CA ASN A 16 0.52 7.34 7.10
C ASN A 16 -0.27 7.60 5.80
N LEU A 17 -1.41 6.94 5.63
CA LEU A 17 -2.31 7.19 4.51
C LEU A 17 -2.83 8.64 4.50
N SER A 18 -3.11 9.23 5.66
CA SER A 18 -3.50 10.64 5.76
C SER A 18 -2.35 11.58 5.36
N VAL A 19 -1.11 11.28 5.75
CA VAL A 19 0.06 12.07 5.32
C VAL A 19 0.25 12.00 3.80
N LEU A 20 0.10 10.81 3.21
CA LEU A 20 0.18 10.60 1.76
C LEU A 20 -0.96 11.30 1.01
N LYS A 21 -2.21 11.17 1.49
CA LYS A 21 -3.41 11.78 0.88
C LYS A 21 -3.29 13.29 0.78
N HIS A 22 -2.69 13.94 1.76
CA HIS A 22 -2.55 15.41 1.79
C HIS A 22 -1.20 15.87 1.22
N SER A 23 -0.51 15.02 0.43
CA SER A 23 0.77 15.35 -0.22
C SER A 23 1.85 15.85 0.74
N ARG A 24 1.81 15.42 2.01
CA ARG A 24 2.79 15.82 3.04
C ARG A 24 3.93 14.82 3.21
N ALA A 25 3.91 13.71 2.46
CA ALA A 25 5.00 12.76 2.46
C ALA A 25 6.18 13.35 1.67
N GLN A 26 7.35 13.41 2.31
CA GLN A 26 8.59 13.82 1.65
C GLN A 26 9.15 12.71 0.75
N ALA A 27 8.96 11.46 1.14
CA ALA A 27 9.38 10.27 0.41
C ALA A 27 8.44 9.10 0.71
N ILE A 28 8.28 8.20 -0.26
CA ILE A 28 7.55 6.94 -0.12
C ILE A 28 8.43 5.79 -0.64
N ARG A 29 8.43 4.65 0.05
CA ARG A 29 9.09 3.45 -0.45
C ARG A 29 8.36 2.95 -1.68
N TYR A 30 9.10 2.49 -2.68
CA TYR A 30 8.50 1.93 -3.91
C TYR A 30 7.55 0.75 -3.60
N SER A 31 7.89 -0.11 -2.62
CA SER A 31 7.00 -1.19 -2.18
C SER A 31 5.66 -0.69 -1.62
N THR A 32 5.66 0.43 -0.90
CA THR A 32 4.43 1.06 -0.40
C THR A 32 3.62 1.65 -1.55
N LEU A 33 4.27 2.25 -2.55
CA LEU A 33 3.60 2.75 -3.74
C LEU A 33 2.94 1.61 -4.53
N LEU A 34 3.62 0.47 -4.67
CA LEU A 34 3.07 -0.72 -5.33
C LEU A 34 1.81 -1.25 -4.62
N LEU A 35 1.82 -1.37 -3.29
CA LEU A 35 0.64 -1.81 -2.52
C LEU A 35 -0.55 -0.87 -2.71
N ILE A 36 -0.31 0.45 -2.73
CA ILE A 36 -1.35 1.45 -2.98
C ILE A 36 -1.89 1.31 -4.41
N CYS A 37 -1.01 1.15 -5.39
CA CYS A 37 -1.39 0.98 -6.79
C CYS A 37 -2.17 -0.32 -7.02
N ASP A 38 -1.78 -1.43 -6.38
CA ASP A 38 -2.46 -2.71 -6.46
C ASP A 38 -3.88 -2.62 -5.88
N ALA A 39 -4.01 -2.05 -4.68
CA ALA A 39 -5.32 -1.85 -4.04
C ALA A 39 -6.24 -0.88 -4.80
N LEU A 40 -5.69 0.03 -5.60
CA LEU A 40 -6.44 0.99 -6.42
C LEU A 40 -6.60 0.56 -7.89
N GLY A 41 -5.97 -0.55 -8.29
CA GLY A 41 -5.99 -1.02 -9.68
C GLY A 41 -5.29 -0.07 -10.66
N CYS A 42 -4.21 0.60 -10.26
CA CYS A 42 -3.47 1.49 -11.14
C CYS A 42 -2.76 0.71 -12.27
N GLU A 43 -2.87 1.18 -13.51
CA GLU A 43 -2.18 0.59 -14.68
C GLU A 43 -0.64 0.60 -14.55
N GLY A 44 -0.09 1.42 -13.66
CA GLY A 44 1.35 1.48 -13.35
C GLY A 44 1.83 0.53 -12.24
N GLY A 45 0.94 -0.27 -11.64
CA GLY A 45 1.28 -1.28 -10.63
C GLY A 45 1.39 -2.65 -11.27
N ALA A 46 2.54 -3.29 -11.16
CA ALA A 46 2.76 -4.64 -11.67
C ALA A 46 1.97 -5.68 -10.85
N ALA A 47 0.67 -5.84 -11.12
CA ALA A 47 -0.14 -6.94 -10.62
C ALA A 47 -1.37 -7.13 -11.51
N SER A 48 -1.24 -7.98 -12.51
CA SER A 48 -2.38 -8.59 -13.19
C SER A 48 -2.63 -9.96 -12.53
N ARG A 49 -3.87 -10.15 -12.05
CA ARG A 49 -4.48 -11.38 -11.50
C ARG A 49 -4.11 -11.77 -10.06
N GLY A 50 -5.13 -11.75 -9.20
CA GLY A 50 -5.26 -12.64 -8.05
C GLY A 50 -5.19 -11.95 -6.70
N HIS A 51 -6.37 -11.61 -6.15
CA HIS A 51 -6.55 -11.34 -4.73
C HIS A 51 -6.26 -12.63 -3.93
N GLU A 52 -5.03 -12.79 -3.46
CA GLU A 52 -4.73 -13.50 -2.23
C GLU A 52 -3.96 -12.52 -1.35
N VAL A 53 -4.70 -11.75 -0.55
CA VAL A 53 -4.14 -11.08 0.64
C VAL A 53 -3.78 -12.18 1.64
N ALA A 54 -2.67 -12.87 1.35
CA ALA A 54 -1.98 -13.64 2.35
C ALA A 54 -1.51 -12.64 3.41
N ASP A 55 -1.83 -12.93 4.66
CA ASP A 55 -1.27 -12.33 5.88
C ASP A 55 0.26 -12.63 5.98
N ALA A 56 0.98 -12.51 4.87
CA ALA A 56 2.40 -12.68 4.77
C ALA A 56 3.01 -11.35 5.19
N GLY A 57 3.37 -11.30 6.47
CA GLY A 57 4.05 -10.18 7.10
C GLY A 57 5.02 -9.49 6.16
N LEU A 58 4.86 -8.18 6.03
CA LEU A 58 5.77 -7.26 5.37
C LEU A 58 7.13 -7.18 6.12
N ASP A 59 7.52 -8.24 6.83
CA ASP A 59 8.80 -8.43 7.52
C ASP A 59 9.83 -9.11 6.62
N SER A 60 9.42 -9.77 5.53
CA SER A 60 10.36 -10.48 4.63
C SER A 60 10.95 -9.62 3.50
N LEU A 61 10.46 -8.39 3.27
CA LEU A 61 11.05 -7.45 2.30
C LEU A 61 12.07 -6.49 2.92
N LYS A 62 12.47 -6.74 4.17
CA LYS A 62 13.59 -6.07 4.83
C LYS A 62 14.89 -6.73 4.38
N ARG A 63 15.32 -6.43 3.16
CA ARG A 63 16.71 -6.74 2.76
C ARG A 63 17.68 -5.88 3.58
N PRO A 64 18.88 -6.42 3.91
CA PRO A 64 19.85 -5.79 4.80
C PRO A 64 20.34 -4.43 4.29
#